data_AF-A0A940DH82-F1
#
_entry.id   AF-A0A940DH82-F1
#
_cell.length_a   1.000
_cell.length_b   1.000
_cell.length_c   1.000
_cell.angle_alpha   90.00
_cell.angle_beta   90.00
_cell.angle_gamma   90.00
#
_symmetry.space_group_name_H-M   'P 1'
#
loop_
_entity.id
_entity.type
_entity.pdbx_description
1 polymer ?
#
loop_
_entity_poly.entity_id
_entity_poly.type
_entity_poly.pdbx_seq_one_letter_code
_entity_poly.pdbx_strand_id
1 'polypeptide(L)'
;MKKASVTLTAILMILTAIFAACSLTGCEKEGVFGKDDTMTLVIGTEEPAEYEIKLDGLSVECNLVDVLGAAKEQFGIEYVIADGMLSEVGKLKPDSTKGEYIYLFTTVEADFDVSEYVLKKTYKETALTSSGVGASDMTILAGCTVYIGTIVYG
;
A
#
# COMPACT_ATOMS: atom_id res chain seq x y z
N MET A 1 -46.82 16.38 -49.32
CA MET A 1 -45.75 15.86 -50.20
C MET A 1 -44.40 16.18 -49.58
N LYS A 2 -43.66 15.10 -49.24
CA LYS A 2 -42.19 14.95 -49.16
C LYS A 2 -41.37 15.89 -48.24
N LYS A 3 -40.45 15.43 -47.37
CA LYS A 3 -40.04 14.13 -46.80
C LYS A 3 -39.13 14.41 -45.58
N ALA A 4 -39.12 13.45 -44.65
CA ALA A 4 -38.10 13.05 -43.66
C ALA A 4 -36.64 13.51 -43.94
N SER A 5 -35.75 13.69 -42.94
CA SER A 5 -35.29 12.58 -42.11
C SER A 5 -34.56 13.03 -40.82
N VAL A 6 -35.06 12.53 -39.70
CA VAL A 6 -34.35 12.31 -38.44
C VAL A 6 -33.78 10.89 -38.51
N THR A 7 -32.48 10.70 -38.27
CA THR A 7 -31.81 9.40 -38.10
C THR A 7 -30.46 9.70 -37.41
N LEU A 8 -30.27 9.49 -36.10
CA LEU A 8 -30.10 8.25 -35.33
C LEU A 8 -28.76 7.53 -35.57
N THR A 9 -27.81 7.72 -34.65
CA THR A 9 -26.74 6.77 -34.23
C THR A 9 -26.16 7.34 -32.91
N ALA A 10 -26.62 7.03 -31.69
CA ALA A 10 -26.64 5.76 -30.95
C ALA A 10 -25.30 5.01 -31.07
N ILE A 11 -24.48 5.04 -30.00
CA ILE A 11 -23.52 4.04 -29.47
C ILE A 11 -22.39 4.78 -28.73
N LEU A 12 -22.53 4.95 -27.42
CA LEU A 12 -21.44 4.68 -26.47
C LEU A 12 -22.09 4.34 -25.12
N MET A 13 -22.70 3.16 -25.12
CA MET A 13 -23.14 2.47 -23.92
C MET A 13 -21.91 1.78 -23.29
N ILE A 14 -21.84 1.87 -21.96
CA ILE A 14 -21.14 0.95 -21.07
C ILE A 14 -19.63 1.19 -20.93
N LEU A 15 -19.26 2.02 -19.95
CA LEU A 15 -18.15 1.70 -19.06
C LEU A 15 -18.52 2.07 -17.61
N THR A 16 -19.67 1.55 -17.17
CA THR A 16 -19.91 1.30 -15.75
C THR A 16 -19.22 -0.01 -15.41
N ALA A 17 -17.94 0.07 -15.02
CA ALA A 17 -17.21 -1.03 -14.43
C ALA A 17 -16.71 -0.60 -13.05
N ILE A 18 -17.57 -0.84 -12.06
CA ILE A 18 -17.20 -1.23 -10.70
C ILE A 18 -16.30 -0.21 -9.98
N PHE A 19 -16.90 0.93 -9.61
CA PHE A 19 -16.53 1.55 -8.33
C PHE A 19 -17.12 0.65 -7.24
N ALA A 20 -16.39 -0.42 -6.89
CA ALA A 20 -16.60 -1.08 -5.61
C ALA A 20 -16.16 -0.08 -4.54
N ALA A 21 -17.09 0.78 -4.14
CA ALA A 21 -17.05 1.42 -2.85
C ALA A 21 -17.04 0.28 -1.82
N CYS A 22 -15.85 -0.17 -1.42
CA CYS A 22 -15.70 -0.78 -0.12
C CYS A 22 -15.98 0.36 0.86
N SER A 23 -17.24 0.42 1.28
CA SER A 23 -17.64 1.07 2.50
C SER A 23 -16.67 0.64 3.60
N LEU A 24 -15.74 1.52 3.94
CA LEU A 24 -15.07 1.51 5.24
C LEU A 24 -16.15 1.81 6.29
N THR A 25 -16.98 0.81 6.57
CA THR A 25 -17.57 0.67 7.89
C THR A 25 -16.41 0.27 8.79
N GLY A 26 -15.83 1.26 9.46
CA GLY A 26 -15.05 1.05 10.67
C GLY A 26 -15.94 0.39 11.70
N CYS A 27 -16.06 -0.94 11.61
CA CYS A 27 -16.35 -1.77 12.75
C CYS A 27 -14.98 -2.24 13.23
N GLU A 28 -14.70 -1.99 14.52
CA GLU A 28 -13.62 -2.66 15.25
C GLU A 28 -13.75 -4.16 14.95
N LYS A 29 -12.91 -4.67 14.03
CA LYS A 29 -12.93 -6.09 13.69
C LYS A 29 -12.16 -6.77 14.81
N GLU A 30 -12.86 -7.43 15.72
CA GLU A 30 -12.25 -8.56 16.40
C GLU A 30 -12.12 -9.68 15.36
N GLY A 31 -10.90 -10.17 15.09
CA GLY A 31 -10.72 -11.33 14.22
C GLY A 31 -9.41 -11.41 13.44
N VAL A 32 -9.42 -12.26 12.43
CA VAL A 32 -8.31 -12.50 11.50
C VAL A 32 -8.75 -12.17 10.08
N PHE A 33 -7.79 -11.80 9.23
CA PHE A 33 -8.03 -11.64 7.80
C PHE A 33 -8.49 -12.95 7.15
N GLY A 34 -9.34 -12.82 6.13
CA GLY A 34 -9.89 -13.94 5.37
C GLY A 34 -8.90 -14.50 4.35
N LYS A 35 -9.25 -15.66 3.78
CA LYS A 35 -8.40 -16.41 2.84
C LYS A 35 -8.03 -15.66 1.56
N ASP A 36 -8.92 -14.77 1.13
CA ASP A 36 -8.77 -14.01 -0.12
C ASP A 36 -8.30 -12.57 0.15
N ASP A 37 -8.09 -12.20 1.42
CA ASP A 37 -7.58 -10.87 1.78
C ASP A 37 -6.09 -10.79 1.46
N THR A 38 -5.74 -9.81 0.64
CA THR A 38 -4.35 -9.53 0.24
C THR A 38 -4.04 -8.05 0.42
N MET A 39 -2.76 -7.71 0.39
CA MET A 39 -2.27 -6.34 0.25
C MET A 39 -1.09 -6.28 -0.71
N THR A 40 -0.79 -5.09 -1.24
CA THR A 40 0.33 -4.87 -2.17
C THR A 40 1.53 -4.31 -1.45
N LEU A 41 2.60 -5.10 -1.31
CA LEU A 41 3.87 -4.68 -0.72
C LEU A 41 4.84 -4.32 -1.84
N VAL A 42 5.31 -3.08 -1.85
CA VAL A 42 6.27 -2.59 -2.84
C VAL A 42 7.58 -2.26 -2.14
N ILE A 43 8.71 -2.78 -2.62
CA ILE A 43 10.02 -2.60 -2.00
C ILE A 43 11.02 -2.10 -3.05
N GLY A 44 11.64 -0.94 -2.79
CA GLY A 44 12.67 -0.34 -3.63
C GLY A 44 12.44 1.15 -3.86
N THR A 45 13.42 1.82 -4.48
CA THR A 45 13.33 3.27 -4.79
C THR A 45 13.35 3.53 -6.31
N GLU A 46 14.37 3.02 -7.01
CA GLU A 46 14.54 3.20 -8.47
C GLU A 46 13.79 2.13 -9.27
N GLU A 47 14.04 0.86 -8.96
CA GLU A 47 13.39 -0.30 -9.57
C GLU A 47 12.63 -1.09 -8.50
N PRO A 48 11.44 -0.61 -8.07
CA PRO A 48 10.69 -1.28 -7.02
C PRO A 48 10.15 -2.64 -7.47
N ALA A 49 10.28 -3.63 -6.60
CA ALA A 49 9.62 -4.92 -6.72
C ALA A 49 8.27 -4.89 -6.00
N GLU A 50 7.27 -5.56 -6.57
CA GLU A 50 5.90 -5.60 -6.07
C GLU A 50 5.51 -7.03 -5.72
N TYR A 51 4.85 -7.19 -4.57
CA TYR A 51 4.44 -8.47 -4.02
C TYR A 51 3.00 -8.37 -3.54
N GLU A 52 2.15 -9.29 -3.99
CA GLU A 52 0.83 -9.47 -3.41
C GLU A 52 0.97 -10.39 -2.19
N ILE A 53 0.85 -9.83 -0.99
CA ILE A 53 0.98 -10.57 0.27
C ILE A 53 -0.39 -11.08 0.69
N LYS A 54 -0.52 -12.39 0.91
CA LYS A 54 -1.72 -12.96 1.53
C LYS A 54 -1.74 -12.66 3.01
N LEU A 55 -2.88 -12.17 3.50
CA LEU A 55 -3.09 -11.83 4.91
C LEU A 55 -3.77 -12.96 5.70
N ASP A 56 -4.21 -14.03 5.05
CA ASP A 56 -4.93 -15.16 5.65
C ASP A 56 -4.34 -15.60 7.00
N GLY A 57 -5.17 -15.55 8.04
CA GLY A 57 -4.80 -15.97 9.39
C GLY A 57 -4.04 -14.95 10.23
N LEU A 58 -3.62 -13.81 9.68
CA LEU A 58 -3.10 -12.70 10.47
C LEU A 58 -4.23 -11.98 11.21
N SER A 59 -3.92 -11.47 12.42
CA SER A 59 -4.84 -10.59 13.14
C SER A 59 -5.19 -9.38 12.26
N VAL A 60 -6.42 -8.90 12.33
CA VAL A 60 -6.79 -7.62 11.70
C VAL A 60 -6.17 -6.42 12.40
N GLU A 61 -5.59 -6.61 13.58
CA GLU A 61 -4.75 -5.64 14.29
C GLU A 61 -3.25 -5.82 13.97
N CYS A 62 -2.91 -6.62 12.96
CA CYS A 62 -1.51 -6.80 12.57
C CYS A 62 -0.91 -5.50 12.01
N ASN A 63 0.41 -5.41 12.11
CA ASN A 63 1.18 -4.28 11.60
C ASN A 63 2.09 -4.69 10.44
N LEU A 64 2.87 -3.74 9.92
CA LEU A 64 3.78 -4.01 8.82
C LEU A 64 4.87 -5.03 9.18
N VAL A 65 5.28 -5.15 10.45
CA VAL A 65 6.26 -6.15 10.88
C VAL A 65 5.69 -7.56 10.76
N ASP A 66 4.43 -7.76 11.12
CA ASP A 66 3.73 -9.04 10.93
C ASP A 66 3.60 -9.40 9.44
N VAL A 67 3.26 -8.40 8.61
CA VAL A 67 3.21 -8.55 7.14
C VAL A 67 4.58 -8.91 6.58
N LEU A 68 5.67 -8.31 7.07
CA LEU A 68 7.03 -8.67 6.67
C LEU A 68 7.40 -10.11 7.11
N GLY A 69 6.88 -10.56 8.26
CA GLY A 69 6.92 -11.98 8.65
C GLY A 69 6.23 -12.88 7.62
N ALA A 70 5.02 -12.55 7.20
CA ALA A 70 4.31 -13.28 6.16
C ALA A 70 5.03 -13.21 4.79
N ALA A 71 5.61 -12.06 4.44
CA ALA A 71 6.38 -11.88 3.21
C ALA A 71 7.67 -12.70 3.20
N LYS A 72 8.31 -12.88 4.36
CA LYS A 72 9.44 -13.80 4.53
C LYS A 72 9.03 -15.24 4.24
N GLU A 73 7.90 -15.68 4.78
CA GLU A 73 7.41 -17.05 4.56
C GLU A 73 6.95 -17.29 3.11
N GLN A 74 6.25 -16.32 2.50
CA GLN A 74 5.67 -16.45 1.17
C GLN A 74 6.70 -16.26 0.04
N PHE A 75 7.68 -15.36 0.23
CA PHE A 75 8.58 -14.91 -0.83
C PHE A 75 10.07 -14.94 -0.45
N GLY A 76 10.42 -15.29 0.79
CA GLY A 76 11.81 -15.26 1.25
C GLY A 76 12.37 -13.85 1.45
N ILE A 77 11.50 -12.86 1.67
CA ILE A 77 11.91 -11.46 1.88
C ILE A 77 12.39 -11.30 3.32
N GLU A 78 13.71 -11.17 3.48
CA GLU A 78 14.31 -10.88 4.78
C GLU A 78 14.13 -9.41 5.17
N TYR A 79 14.10 -9.13 6.47
CA TYR A 79 14.04 -7.77 7.01
C TYR A 79 14.82 -7.68 8.32
N VAL A 80 15.22 -6.45 8.68
CA VAL A 80 15.96 -6.17 9.92
C VAL A 80 15.26 -5.03 10.67
N ILE A 81 14.96 -5.27 11.94
CA ILE A 81 14.61 -4.23 12.91
C ILE A 81 15.84 -3.95 13.76
N ALA A 82 16.31 -2.70 13.79
CA ALA A 82 17.37 -2.24 14.68
C ALA A 82 16.86 -1.04 15.48
N ASP A 83 17.14 -1.02 16.78
CA ASP A 83 16.71 0.06 17.69
C ASP A 83 15.20 0.38 17.62
N GLY A 84 14.38 -0.65 17.38
CA GLY A 84 12.93 -0.51 17.25
C GLY A 84 12.44 0.04 15.91
N MET A 85 13.34 0.27 14.95
CA MET A 85 13.01 0.79 13.62
C MET A 85 13.34 -0.20 12.51
N LEU A 86 12.50 -0.22 11.47
CA LEU A 86 12.77 -0.98 10.26
C LEU A 86 13.99 -0.39 9.55
N SER A 87 15.05 -1.18 9.44
CA SER A 87 16.37 -0.72 8.96
C SER A 87 16.75 -1.33 7.62
N GLU A 88 16.33 -2.57 7.34
CA GLU A 88 16.56 -3.22 6.05
C GLU A 88 15.34 -4.03 5.63
N VAL A 89 15.06 -4.10 4.33
CA VAL A 89 14.03 -4.98 3.74
C VAL A 89 14.48 -5.49 2.38
N GLY A 90 14.60 -6.80 2.22
CA GLY A 90 15.04 -7.44 0.99
C GLY A 90 16.41 -6.92 0.55
N LYS A 91 16.45 -6.25 -0.61
CA LYS A 91 17.67 -5.62 -1.14
C LYS A 91 17.87 -4.17 -0.69
N LEU A 92 16.88 -3.59 -0.02
CA LEU A 92 16.90 -2.22 0.45
C LEU A 92 17.75 -2.15 1.73
N LYS A 93 18.97 -1.63 1.59
CA LYS A 93 19.96 -1.48 2.66
C LYS A 93 20.45 -0.03 2.66
N PRO A 94 19.76 0.88 3.38
CA PRO A 94 20.10 2.30 3.38
C PRO A 94 21.54 2.54 3.86
N ASP A 95 22.25 3.44 3.19
CA ASP A 95 23.57 3.87 3.59
C ASP A 95 23.49 5.03 4.60
N SER A 96 23.62 4.71 5.88
CA SER A 96 23.61 5.72 6.96
C SER A 96 24.73 6.76 6.83
N THR A 97 25.83 6.45 6.14
CA THR A 97 26.92 7.43 5.90
C THR A 97 26.53 8.51 4.89
N LYS A 98 25.48 8.26 4.10
CA LYS A 98 24.87 9.20 3.16
C LYS A 98 23.57 9.81 3.70
N GLY A 99 23.18 9.49 4.94
CA GLY A 99 21.90 9.91 5.51
C GLY A 99 20.69 9.25 4.81
N GLU A 100 20.86 8.05 4.26
CA GLU A 100 19.75 7.28 3.70
C GLU A 100 19.02 6.50 4.81
N TYR A 101 17.69 6.52 4.76
CA TYR A 101 16.82 5.83 5.71
C TYR A 101 15.66 5.14 5.00
N ILE A 102 15.16 4.05 5.59
CA ILE A 102 13.89 3.46 5.18
C ILE A 102 12.78 4.50 5.36
N TYR A 103 11.90 4.58 4.38
CA TYR A 103 10.73 5.43 4.42
C TYR A 103 9.51 4.68 3.91
N LEU A 104 8.38 4.91 4.57
CA LEU A 104 7.15 4.17 4.35
C LEU A 104 6.11 5.08 3.72
N PHE A 105 5.46 4.61 2.66
CA PHE A 105 4.25 5.21 2.14
C PHE A 105 3.11 4.20 2.19
N THR A 106 1.89 4.69 2.33
CA THR A 106 0.70 3.86 2.45
C THR A 106 -0.50 4.49 1.74
N THR A 107 -1.49 3.68 1.41
CA THR A 107 -2.84 4.13 1.02
C THR A 107 -3.80 4.26 2.20
N VAL A 108 -3.38 3.86 3.41
CA VAL A 108 -4.25 3.86 4.61
C VAL A 108 -4.26 5.26 5.23
N GLU A 109 -5.38 5.97 5.07
CA GLU A 109 -5.50 7.39 5.47
C GLU A 109 -5.25 7.64 6.97
N ALA A 110 -5.60 6.67 7.84
CA ALA A 110 -5.40 6.77 9.28
C ALA A 110 -3.92 6.92 9.67
N ASP A 111 -3.01 6.41 8.84
CA ASP A 111 -1.57 6.42 9.09
C ASP A 111 -0.84 7.51 8.31
N PHE A 112 -1.56 8.39 7.59
CA PHE A 112 -0.91 9.45 6.83
C PHE A 112 -0.13 10.39 7.74
N ASP A 113 1.08 10.74 7.31
CA ASP A 113 1.82 11.84 7.90
C ASP A 113 1.03 13.14 7.65
N VAL A 114 0.64 13.79 8.74
CA VAL A 114 -0.10 15.06 8.73
C VAL A 114 0.80 16.26 9.03
N SER A 115 2.11 16.06 9.12
CA SER A 115 3.10 17.11 9.32
C SER A 115 3.32 17.94 8.04
N GLU A 116 4.05 19.05 8.17
CA GLU A 116 4.48 19.85 7.02
C GLU A 116 5.49 19.12 6.11
N TYR A 117 6.07 18.01 6.57
CA TYR A 117 7.05 17.20 5.86
C TYR A 117 6.44 16.02 5.09
N VAL A 118 5.11 15.96 5.02
CA VAL A 118 4.40 14.90 4.30
C VAL A 118 4.92 14.76 2.87
N LEU A 119 5.29 13.53 2.50
CA LEU A 119 5.69 13.20 1.15
C LEU A 119 4.54 12.49 0.43
N LYS A 120 4.37 12.81 -0.84
CA LYS A 120 3.40 12.14 -1.72
C LYS A 120 4.11 11.48 -2.87
N LYS A 121 3.64 10.30 -3.24
CA LYS A 121 4.17 9.52 -4.37
C LYS A 121 3.00 8.93 -5.16
N THR A 122 3.16 8.86 -6.47
CA THR A 122 2.28 8.04 -7.30
C THR A 122 3.04 6.81 -7.74
N TYR A 123 2.47 5.63 -7.54
CA TYR A 123 3.02 4.36 -8.00
C TYR A 123 1.95 3.60 -8.78
N LYS A 124 2.21 3.35 -10.08
CA LYS A 124 1.25 2.72 -11.01
C LYS A 124 -0.18 3.24 -10.83
N GLU A 125 -0.36 4.56 -10.95
CA GLU A 125 -1.64 5.28 -10.79
C GLU A 125 -2.21 5.34 -9.36
N THR A 126 -1.64 4.60 -8.40
CA THR A 126 -2.03 4.67 -6.99
C THR A 126 -1.34 5.83 -6.30
N ALA A 127 -2.12 6.72 -5.69
CA ALA A 127 -1.60 7.78 -4.84
C ALA A 127 -1.25 7.22 -3.45
N LEU A 128 -0.04 7.53 -3.00
CA LEU A 128 0.52 7.11 -1.73
C LEU A 128 0.94 8.35 -0.94
N THR A 129 0.74 8.30 0.37
CA THR A 129 1.19 9.32 1.31
C THR A 129 2.19 8.68 2.26
N SER A 130 3.23 9.43 2.64
CA SER A 130 4.17 8.97 3.67
C SER A 130 3.43 8.65 4.95
N SER A 131 3.86 7.61 5.66
CA SER A 131 3.26 7.28 6.93
C SER A 131 3.80 8.16 8.04
N GLY A 132 2.91 8.60 8.94
CA GLY A 132 3.24 9.28 10.18
C GLY A 132 3.58 8.34 11.34
N VAL A 133 3.51 7.02 11.11
CA VAL A 133 3.79 5.99 12.12
C VAL A 133 4.84 4.99 11.62
N GLY A 134 5.50 4.31 12.56
CA GLY A 134 6.51 3.30 12.24
C GLY A 134 5.90 1.97 11.79
N ALA A 135 6.74 1.06 11.28
CA ALA A 135 6.30 -0.25 10.80
C ALA A 135 5.53 -1.07 11.86
N SER A 136 5.89 -0.93 13.14
CA SER A 136 5.25 -1.65 14.26
C SER A 136 3.86 -1.11 14.63
N ASP A 137 3.53 0.10 14.20
CA ASP A 137 2.26 0.78 14.54
C ASP A 137 1.39 1.04 13.30
N MET A 138 1.88 0.66 12.11
CA MET A 138 1.20 0.87 10.84
C MET A 138 -0.02 -0.04 10.72
N THR A 139 -1.19 0.55 10.48
CA THR A 139 -2.46 -0.12 10.22
C THR A 139 -2.41 -0.85 8.88
N ILE A 140 -2.73 -2.15 8.89
CA ILE A 140 -2.87 -2.96 7.69
C ILE A 140 -4.36 -3.19 7.38
N LEU A 141 -4.75 -2.97 6.12
CA LEU A 141 -6.11 -3.22 5.63
C LEU A 141 -6.05 -4.10 4.37
N ALA A 142 -7.06 -4.94 4.16
CA ALA A 142 -7.20 -5.68 2.92
C ALA A 142 -7.28 -4.70 1.72
N GLY A 143 -6.53 -5.00 0.66
CA GLY A 143 -6.40 -4.19 -0.55
C GLY A 143 -5.52 -2.95 -0.40
N CYS A 144 -4.90 -2.70 0.77
CA CYS A 144 -4.00 -1.55 0.91
C CYS A 144 -2.71 -1.75 0.11
N THR A 145 -2.02 -0.65 -0.17
CA THR A 145 -0.64 -0.68 -0.68
C THR A 145 0.29 -0.05 0.34
N VAL A 146 1.35 -0.78 0.70
CA VAL A 146 2.47 -0.26 1.47
C VAL A 146 3.70 -0.26 0.57
N TYR A 147 4.36 0.89 0.49
CA TYR A 147 5.58 1.10 -0.28
C TYR A 147 6.73 1.40 0.68
N ILE A 148 7.75 0.54 0.66
CA ILE A 148 8.99 0.66 1.44
C ILE A 148 10.10 1.10 0.48
N GLY A 149 10.52 2.35 0.62
CA GLY A 149 11.62 2.93 -0.14
C GLY A 149 12.68 3.51 0.76
N THR A 150 13.59 4.27 0.16
CA THR A 150 14.55 5.10 0.88
C THR A 150 14.32 6.58 0.62
N ILE A 151 14.66 7.40 1.62
CA ILE A 151 14.86 8.84 1.45
C ILE A 151 16.26 9.21 1.93
N VAL A 152 16.77 10.34 1.47
CA VAL A 152 17.96 10.99 2.04
C VAL A 152 17.49 12.16 2.88
N TYR A 153 17.79 12.16 4.19
CA TYR A 153 17.53 13.31 5.05
C TYR A 153 18.73 14.27 4.97
N GLY A 154 18.49 15.52 4.59
CA GLY A 154 19.52 16.55 4.35
C GLY A 154 19.19 17.86 5.04
#